data_AF-Q21MF1-F1
#
_entry.id   AF-Q21MF1-F1
#
_cell.length_a   1.000
_cell.length_b   1.000
_cell.length_c   1.000
_cell.angle_alpha   90.00
_cell.angle_beta   90.00
_cell.angle_gamma   90.00
#
_symmetry.space_group_name_H-M   'P 1'
#
loop_
_entity.id
_entity.type
_entity.pdbx_description
1 polymer ?
#
loop_
_entity_poly.entity_id
_entity_poly.type
_entity_poly.pdbx_seq_one_letter_code
_entity_poly.pdbx_strand_id
1 'polypeptide(L)'
;MMAGHLADAQAWKSSIPSNNIKYVDAYTSANLSILGKYIPGKIWMLIGRGAIIHKEYNLDINTIGKSLVKYQVATLLAGATVSLFLFAIFLFNKSSHSPPNLILTIGCLIVIILCTTLAYRLTRSSSLLCAGSATWILWGAGYFCLVGATTSSPPPAILAAVFGASAIIGILTLIAPGGLGAREGAMVSLLLILGYSNQDAIAIAILARIWFFTSELSLFISALTIQYLKRPPLG
;
A
#
# COMPACT_ATOMS: atom_id res chain seq x y z
N MET A 1 -6.40 -8.62 -2.48
CA MET A 1 -6.60 -7.17 -2.21
C MET A 1 -7.11 -6.89 -0.80
N MET A 2 -8.32 -7.35 -0.46
CA MET A 2 -8.96 -7.09 0.84
C MET A 2 -8.09 -7.47 2.04
N ALA A 3 -7.44 -8.63 2.00
CA ALA A 3 -6.50 -9.06 3.05
C ALA A 3 -5.37 -8.05 3.29
N GLY A 4 -4.87 -7.39 2.25
CA GLY A 4 -3.86 -6.34 2.41
C GLY A 4 -4.40 -5.10 3.11
N HIS A 5 -5.66 -4.71 2.90
CA HIS A 5 -6.28 -3.63 3.67
C HIS A 5 -6.54 -4.01 5.14
N LEU A 6 -6.78 -5.28 5.42
CA LEU A 6 -6.86 -5.77 6.81
C LEU A 6 -5.50 -5.63 7.52
N ALA A 7 -4.40 -5.96 6.83
CA ALA A 7 -3.05 -5.71 7.31
C ALA A 7 -2.75 -4.21 7.45
N ASP A 8 -3.24 -3.38 6.52
CA ASP A 8 -3.09 -1.92 6.57
C ASP A 8 -3.76 -1.31 7.80
N ALA A 9 -4.96 -1.79 8.15
CA ALA A 9 -5.65 -1.39 9.38
C ALA A 9 -4.84 -1.76 10.64
N GLN A 10 -4.16 -2.91 10.63
CA GLN A 10 -3.27 -3.32 11.73
C GLN A 10 -2.00 -2.45 11.78
N ALA A 11 -1.47 -2.06 10.62
CA ALA A 11 -0.36 -1.10 10.55
C ALA A 11 -0.79 0.25 11.13
N TRP A 12 -1.98 0.76 10.75
CA TRP A 12 -2.55 1.97 11.33
C TRP A 12 -2.68 1.87 12.85
N LYS A 13 -3.31 0.81 13.37
CA LYS A 13 -3.41 0.55 14.80
C LYS A 13 -2.04 0.60 15.50
N SER A 14 -1.03 -0.08 14.93
CA SER A 14 0.33 -0.19 15.49
C SER A 14 1.13 1.12 15.47
N SER A 15 0.65 2.14 14.75
CA SER A 15 1.27 3.46 14.71
C SER A 15 0.85 4.35 15.87
N ILE A 16 -0.32 4.09 16.46
CA ILE A 16 -0.91 4.92 17.49
C ILE A 16 -0.39 4.45 18.86
N PRO A 17 0.08 5.36 19.74
CA PRO A 17 0.75 4.97 20.99
C PRO A 17 -0.19 4.41 22.08
N SER A 18 -1.49 4.33 21.85
CA SER A 18 -2.47 3.84 22.82
C SER A 18 -2.77 2.35 22.65
N ASN A 19 -2.46 1.55 23.68
CA ASN A 19 -2.72 0.10 23.69
C ASN A 19 -4.22 -0.25 23.74
N ASN A 20 -5.09 0.71 24.05
CA ASN A 20 -6.52 0.47 24.22
C ASN A 20 -7.31 0.54 22.91
N ILE A 21 -6.68 0.92 21.79
CA ILE A 21 -7.38 1.03 20.51
C ILE A 21 -7.72 -0.35 19.99
N LYS A 22 -9.01 -0.60 19.76
CA LYS A 22 -9.49 -1.85 19.20
C LYS A 22 -9.18 -1.90 17.70
N TYR A 23 -8.85 -3.09 17.20
CA TYR A 23 -8.60 -3.30 15.78
C TYR A 23 -9.79 -2.85 14.92
N VAL A 24 -11.02 -3.11 15.37
CA VAL A 24 -12.24 -2.74 14.65
C VAL A 24 -12.34 -1.21 14.46
N ASP A 25 -11.86 -0.40 15.40
CA ASP A 25 -11.91 1.06 15.29
C ASP A 25 -10.81 1.58 14.35
N ALA A 26 -9.63 0.97 14.39
CA ALA A 26 -8.57 1.22 13.40
C ALA A 26 -9.03 0.83 11.97
N TYR A 27 -9.68 -0.32 11.83
CA TYR A 27 -10.27 -0.77 10.58
C TYR A 27 -11.37 0.17 10.08
N THR A 28 -12.29 0.55 10.96
CA THR A 28 -13.43 1.41 10.62
C THR A 28 -12.94 2.80 10.21
N SER A 29 -12.03 3.40 10.98
CA SER A 29 -11.44 4.70 10.65
C SER A 29 -10.65 4.68 9.34
N ALA A 30 -9.90 3.62 9.06
CA ALA A 30 -9.10 3.48 7.85
C ALA A 30 -9.93 3.32 6.58
N ASN A 31 -11.03 2.58 6.65
CA ASN A 31 -11.86 2.23 5.50
C ASN A 31 -13.04 3.19 5.29
N LEU A 32 -13.53 3.88 6.32
CA LEU A 32 -14.50 4.98 6.11
C LEU A 32 -13.86 6.17 5.40
N SER A 33 -12.58 6.45 5.66
CA SER A 33 -11.91 7.57 5.02
C SER A 33 -11.32 7.24 3.65
N ILE A 34 -11.33 5.97 3.24
CA ILE A 34 -10.58 5.46 2.07
C ILE A 34 -10.97 6.13 0.76
N LEU A 35 -12.26 6.46 0.59
CA LEU A 35 -12.76 7.13 -0.61
C LEU A 35 -12.39 8.62 -0.64
N GLY A 36 -12.00 9.21 0.49
CA GLY A 36 -11.58 10.60 0.60
C GLY A 36 -10.35 10.92 -0.27
N LYS A 37 -9.55 9.91 -0.64
CA LYS A 37 -8.42 10.10 -1.55
C LYS A 37 -8.84 10.47 -2.98
N TYR A 38 -10.09 10.21 -3.39
CA TYR A 38 -10.59 10.43 -4.75
C TYR A 38 -11.21 11.82 -4.97
N ILE A 39 -11.59 12.55 -3.91
CA ILE A 39 -12.21 13.88 -4.05
C ILE A 39 -11.11 14.95 -3.95
N PRO A 40 -10.61 15.35 -2.77
CA PRO A 40 -9.55 16.37 -2.68
C PRO A 40 -8.12 15.79 -2.56
N GLY A 41 -7.94 14.46 -2.59
CA GLY A 41 -6.62 13.80 -2.59
C GLY A 41 -6.24 13.07 -1.30
N LYS A 42 -5.04 12.48 -1.27
CA LYS A 42 -4.62 11.51 -0.22
C LYS A 42 -4.54 12.13 1.19
N ILE A 43 -4.26 13.43 1.28
CA ILE A 43 -4.16 14.15 2.56
C ILE A 43 -5.47 14.06 3.34
N TRP A 44 -6.61 14.22 2.66
CA TRP A 44 -7.92 14.20 3.30
C TRP A 44 -8.36 12.83 3.79
N MET A 45 -7.97 11.77 3.08
CA MET A 45 -8.12 10.40 3.57
C MET A 45 -7.39 10.20 4.92
N LEU A 46 -6.18 10.75 5.06
CA LEU A 46 -5.39 10.63 6.30
C LEU A 46 -5.99 11.48 7.43
N ILE A 47 -6.42 12.71 7.13
CA ILE A 47 -7.09 13.58 8.11
C ILE A 47 -8.38 12.92 8.60
N GLY A 48 -9.24 12.43 7.70
CA GLY A 48 -10.48 11.75 8.07
C GLY A 48 -10.23 10.51 8.95
N ARG A 49 -9.20 9.72 8.61
CA ARG A 49 -8.77 8.57 9.42
C ARG A 49 -8.39 8.98 10.84
N GLY A 50 -7.59 10.02 10.98
CA GLY A 50 -7.16 10.54 12.28
C GLY A 50 -8.30 11.16 13.09
N ALA A 51 -9.20 11.91 12.44
CA ALA A 51 -10.32 12.59 13.06
C ALA A 51 -11.32 11.61 13.71
N ILE A 52 -11.56 10.46 13.08
CA ILE A 52 -12.42 9.41 13.65
C ILE A 52 -11.80 8.90 14.97
N ILE A 53 -10.52 8.53 14.97
CA ILE A 53 -9.84 8.03 16.18
C ILE A 53 -9.76 9.11 17.27
N HIS A 54 -9.47 10.37 16.90
CA HIS A 54 -9.49 11.50 17.82
C HIS A 54 -10.82 11.60 18.54
N LYS A 55 -11.94 11.55 17.80
CA LYS A 55 -13.30 11.62 18.37
C LYS A 55 -13.64 10.42 19.25
N GLU A 56 -13.18 9.21 18.91
CA GLU A 56 -13.51 8.00 19.66
C GLU A 56 -12.71 7.83 20.95
N TYR A 57 -11.44 8.24 20.95
CA TYR A 57 -10.51 7.98 22.05
C TYR A 57 -10.01 9.25 22.77
N ASN A 58 -10.50 10.43 22.35
CA ASN A 58 -10.13 11.75 22.89
C ASN A 58 -8.60 11.97 22.95
N LEU A 59 -7.87 11.49 21.94
CA LEU A 59 -6.42 11.61 21.85
C LEU A 59 -6.02 12.99 21.30
N ASP A 60 -4.96 13.60 21.84
CA ASP A 60 -4.47 14.90 21.36
C ASP A 60 -4.16 14.91 19.85
N ILE A 61 -4.48 16.03 19.18
CA ILE A 61 -4.31 16.20 17.72
C ILE A 61 -2.85 16.01 17.29
N ASN A 62 -1.88 16.42 18.11
CA ASN A 62 -0.46 16.24 17.81
C ASN A 62 -0.05 14.77 17.89
N THR A 63 -0.65 14.02 18.81
CA THR A 63 -0.43 12.56 18.93
C THR A 63 -0.94 11.83 17.70
N ILE A 64 -2.15 12.18 17.23
CA ILE A 64 -2.72 11.64 16.00
C ILE A 64 -1.89 12.03 14.77
N GLY A 65 -1.48 13.30 14.66
CA GLY A 65 -0.64 13.79 13.56
C GLY A 65 0.69 13.04 13.48
N LYS A 66 1.40 12.88 14.61
CA LYS A 66 2.63 12.07 14.68
C LYS A 66 2.40 10.62 14.29
N SER A 67 1.28 10.03 14.71
CA SER A 67 0.92 8.64 14.37
C SER A 67 0.66 8.48 12.87
N LEU A 68 -0.02 9.43 12.23
CA LEU A 68 -0.28 9.43 10.79
C LEU A 68 1.02 9.53 9.98
N VAL A 69 1.92 10.44 10.35
CA VAL A 69 3.24 10.58 9.69
C VAL A 69 4.05 9.31 9.87
N LYS A 70 4.13 8.80 11.10
CA LYS A 70 4.81 7.55 11.42
C LYS A 70 4.28 6.38 10.59
N TYR A 71 2.96 6.22 10.53
CA TYR A 71 2.30 5.20 9.70
C TYR A 71 2.63 5.37 8.22
N GLN A 72 2.52 6.58 7.67
CA GLN A 72 2.70 6.83 6.24
C GLN A 72 4.15 6.59 5.79
N VAL A 73 5.13 7.00 6.61
CA VAL A 73 6.56 6.75 6.33
C VAL A 73 6.90 5.28 6.46
N ALA A 74 6.43 4.62 7.53
CA ALA A 74 6.69 3.20 7.78
C ALA A 74 6.17 2.32 6.65
N THR A 75 4.92 2.54 6.24
CA THR A 75 4.29 1.77 5.17
C THR A 75 4.94 2.04 3.83
N LEU A 76 5.34 3.28 3.52
CA LEU A 76 6.08 3.59 2.28
C LEU A 76 7.44 2.88 2.23
N LEU A 77 8.22 2.94 3.31
CA LEU A 77 9.51 2.26 3.37
C LEU A 77 9.35 0.73 3.32
N ALA A 78 8.35 0.16 3.98
CA ALA A 78 8.03 -1.26 3.87
C ALA A 78 7.72 -1.65 2.40
N GLY A 79 6.93 -0.85 1.69
CA GLY A 79 6.61 -1.09 0.28
C GLY A 79 7.82 -1.01 -0.64
N ALA A 80 8.68 -0.01 -0.44
CA ALA A 80 9.92 0.12 -1.18
C ALA A 80 10.82 -1.10 -0.93
N THR A 81 10.93 -1.55 0.31
CA THR A 81 11.74 -2.71 0.70
C THR A 81 11.22 -4.00 0.04
N VAL A 82 9.91 -4.26 0.09
CA VAL A 82 9.29 -5.43 -0.56
C VAL A 82 9.49 -5.39 -2.08
N SER A 83 9.31 -4.22 -2.70
CA SER A 83 9.45 -4.06 -4.15
C SER A 83 10.90 -4.25 -4.61
N LEU A 84 11.86 -3.67 -3.89
CA LEU A 84 13.28 -3.83 -4.15
C LEU A 84 13.75 -5.27 -3.95
N PHE A 85 13.20 -5.98 -2.97
CA PHE A 85 13.53 -7.38 -2.73
C PHE A 85 13.11 -8.25 -3.92
N LEU A 86 11.89 -8.08 -4.42
CA LEU A 86 11.39 -8.79 -5.60
C LEU A 86 12.17 -8.41 -6.86
N PHE A 87 12.57 -7.14 -7.00
CA PHE A 87 13.43 -6.69 -8.08
C PHE A 87 14.83 -7.30 -8.02
N ALA A 88 15.42 -7.41 -6.84
CA ALA A 88 16.71 -8.05 -6.62
C ALA A 88 16.67 -9.54 -7.01
N ILE A 89 15.59 -10.26 -6.66
CA ILE A 89 15.37 -11.66 -7.07
C ILE A 89 15.27 -11.77 -8.60
N PHE A 90 14.54 -10.86 -9.25
CA PHE A 90 14.42 -10.85 -10.71
C PHE A 90 15.77 -10.66 -11.40
N LEU A 91 16.58 -9.70 -10.93
CA LEU A 91 17.92 -9.47 -11.47
C LEU A 91 18.84 -10.68 -11.27
N PHE A 92 18.76 -11.31 -10.10
CA PHE A 92 19.57 -12.48 -9.76
C PHE A 92 19.23 -13.69 -10.64
N ASN A 93 17.95 -13.96 -10.89
CA ASN A 93 17.48 -15.10 -11.67
C ASN A 93 17.63 -14.91 -13.19
N LYS A 94 18.02 -13.73 -13.68
CA LYS A 94 18.20 -13.50 -15.11
C LYS A 94 19.43 -14.27 -15.60
N SER A 95 19.18 -15.25 -16.50
CA SER A 95 20.11 -16.29 -17.00
C SER A 95 21.51 -15.85 -17.47
N SER A 96 21.77 -14.54 -17.60
CA SER A 96 23.04 -14.02 -18.07
C SER A 96 24.08 -13.78 -16.97
N HIS A 97 23.72 -13.83 -15.67
CA HIS A 97 24.58 -13.48 -14.51
C HIS A 97 25.69 -12.48 -14.82
N SER A 98 25.36 -11.43 -15.58
CA SER A 98 26.36 -10.50 -16.04
C SER A 98 26.83 -9.68 -14.84
N PRO A 99 28.11 -9.24 -14.79
CA PRO A 99 28.62 -8.41 -13.70
C PRO A 99 27.70 -7.22 -13.34
N PRO A 100 27.05 -6.52 -14.30
CA PRO A 100 26.08 -5.47 -13.99
C PRO A 100 24.86 -5.93 -13.16
N ASN A 101 24.29 -7.10 -13.44
CA ASN A 101 23.13 -7.60 -12.69
C ASN A 101 23.50 -7.90 -11.24
N LEU A 102 24.69 -8.48 -11.00
CA LEU A 102 25.18 -8.75 -9.65
C LEU A 102 25.41 -7.47 -8.86
N ILE A 103 26.04 -6.46 -9.48
CA ILE A 103 26.24 -5.14 -8.85
C ILE A 103 24.91 -4.50 -8.48
N LEU A 104 23.91 -4.55 -9.39
CA LEU A 104 22.58 -4.02 -9.13
C LEU A 104 21.85 -4.78 -8.02
N THR A 105 21.96 -6.11 -7.98
CA THR A 105 21.40 -6.93 -6.88
C THR A 105 22.01 -6.53 -5.54
N ILE A 106 23.34 -6.40 -5.46
CA ILE A 106 24.03 -5.96 -4.23
C ILE A 106 23.58 -4.54 -3.84
N GLY A 107 23.48 -3.62 -4.80
CA GLY A 107 22.95 -2.28 -4.57
C GLY A 107 21.54 -2.30 -3.98
N CYS A 108 20.64 -3.14 -4.51
CA CYS A 108 19.30 -3.32 -3.97
C CYS A 108 19.33 -3.83 -2.51
N LEU A 109 20.19 -4.79 -2.19
CA LEU A 109 20.33 -5.31 -0.83
C LEU A 109 20.81 -4.23 0.15
N ILE A 110 21.76 -3.38 -0.25
CA ILE A 110 22.21 -2.24 0.56
C ILE A 110 21.05 -1.28 0.81
N VAL A 111 20.30 -0.90 -0.22
CA VAL A 111 19.14 -0.01 -0.08
C VAL A 111 18.06 -0.62 0.80
N ILE A 112 17.80 -1.92 0.68
CA ILE A 112 16.88 -2.67 1.57
C ILE A 112 17.28 -2.55 3.03
N ILE A 113 18.57 -2.74 3.34
CA ILE A 113 19.10 -2.62 4.71
C ILE A 113 18.94 -1.18 5.21
N LEU A 114 19.26 -0.18 4.38
CA LEU A 114 19.11 1.23 4.73
C LEU A 114 17.65 1.61 4.98
N CYS A 115 16.73 1.25 4.08
CA CYS A 115 15.30 1.52 4.21
C CYS A 115 14.71 0.84 5.44
N THR A 116 15.06 -0.42 5.70
CA THR A 116 14.57 -1.17 6.87
C THR A 116 15.09 -0.56 8.16
N THR A 117 16.38 -0.21 8.21
CA THR A 117 17.01 0.44 9.37
C THR A 117 16.38 1.80 9.64
N LEU A 118 16.18 2.61 8.60
CA LEU A 118 15.55 3.92 8.71
C LEU A 118 14.10 3.77 9.19
N ALA A 119 13.33 2.85 8.61
CA ALA A 119 11.95 2.60 9.01
C ALA A 119 11.85 2.19 10.47
N TYR A 120 12.74 1.31 10.93
CA TYR A 120 12.81 0.92 12.34
C TYR A 120 13.22 2.08 13.25
N ARG A 121 14.22 2.89 12.88
CA ARG A 121 14.65 4.06 13.68
C ARG A 121 13.56 5.10 13.85
N LEU A 122 12.82 5.41 12.77
CA LEU A 122 11.75 6.41 12.78
C LEU A 122 10.52 5.95 13.55
N THR A 123 10.23 4.64 13.53
CA THR A 123 8.98 4.11 14.07
C THR A 123 9.13 3.47 15.45
N ARG A 124 10.28 2.84 15.72
CA ARG A 124 10.52 1.98 16.89
C ARG A 124 9.38 0.97 17.12
N SER A 125 8.76 0.47 16.04
CA SER A 125 7.60 -0.44 16.14
C SER A 125 7.71 -1.56 15.12
N SER A 126 8.13 -2.75 15.57
CA SER A 126 8.21 -3.95 14.73
C SER A 126 6.84 -4.38 14.22
N SER A 127 5.79 -4.28 15.05
CA SER A 127 4.42 -4.59 14.64
C SER A 127 3.97 -3.74 13.45
N LEU A 128 4.29 -2.44 13.44
CA LEU A 128 3.97 -1.54 12.34
C LEU A 128 4.70 -1.94 11.05
N LEU A 129 5.98 -2.30 11.14
CA LEU A 129 6.77 -2.72 9.97
C LEU A 129 6.33 -4.08 9.43
N CYS A 130 6.01 -5.03 10.31
CA CYS A 130 5.49 -6.34 9.92
C CYS A 130 4.13 -6.20 9.22
N ALA A 131 3.20 -5.46 9.82
CA ALA A 131 1.88 -5.21 9.23
C ALA A 131 1.97 -4.42 7.91
N GLY A 132 2.87 -3.42 7.85
CA GLY A 132 3.15 -2.67 6.63
C GLY A 132 3.70 -3.57 5.52
N SER A 133 4.69 -4.42 5.83
CA SER A 133 5.26 -5.35 4.85
C SER A 133 4.23 -6.38 4.39
N ALA A 134 3.43 -6.92 5.30
CA ALA A 134 2.33 -7.83 4.98
C ALA A 134 1.30 -7.17 4.05
N THR A 135 1.00 -5.88 4.25
CA THR A 135 0.11 -5.10 3.36
C THR A 135 0.62 -5.13 1.91
N TRP A 136 1.89 -4.80 1.70
CA TRP A 136 2.49 -4.77 0.36
C TRP A 136 2.65 -6.15 -0.26
N ILE A 137 3.00 -7.16 0.52
CA ILE A 137 3.06 -8.55 0.05
C ILE A 137 1.67 -9.02 -0.39
N LEU A 138 0.62 -8.78 0.40
CA LEU A 138 -0.74 -9.21 0.09
C LEU A 138 -1.36 -8.45 -1.08
N TRP A 139 -1.05 -7.17 -1.23
CA TRP A 139 -1.45 -6.40 -2.42
C TRP A 139 -0.69 -6.85 -3.67
N GLY A 140 0.63 -7.04 -3.57
CA GLY A 140 1.47 -7.54 -4.66
C GLY A 140 1.06 -8.94 -5.11
N ALA A 141 0.82 -9.86 -4.18
CA ALA A 141 0.30 -11.20 -4.46
C ALA A 141 -1.09 -11.14 -5.12
N GLY A 142 -1.97 -10.25 -4.65
CA GLY A 142 -3.26 -10.03 -5.29
C GLY A 142 -3.14 -9.55 -6.74
N TYR A 143 -2.21 -8.63 -7.01
CA TYR A 143 -1.94 -8.13 -8.35
C TYR A 143 -1.30 -9.21 -9.24
N PHE A 144 -0.38 -10.00 -8.70
CA PHE A 144 0.18 -11.17 -9.38
C PHE A 144 -0.91 -12.14 -9.84
N CYS A 145 -1.85 -12.49 -8.95
CA CYS A 145 -2.99 -13.34 -9.31
C CYS A 145 -3.90 -12.69 -10.35
N LEU A 146 -4.12 -11.37 -10.26
CA LEU A 146 -4.92 -10.62 -11.25
C LEU A 146 -4.30 -10.72 -12.65
N VAL A 147 -3.00 -10.45 -12.78
CA VAL A 147 -2.33 -10.56 -14.09
C VAL A 147 -2.32 -12.00 -14.57
N GLY A 148 -2.03 -12.96 -13.68
CA GLY A 148 -2.01 -14.38 -14.03
C GLY A 148 -3.37 -14.93 -14.48
N ALA A 149 -4.47 -14.34 -14.03
CA ALA A 149 -5.81 -14.67 -14.52
C ALA A 149 -6.09 -14.13 -15.94
N THR A 150 -5.31 -13.14 -16.40
CA THR A 150 -5.46 -12.49 -17.71
C THR A 150 -4.47 -12.99 -18.75
N THR A 151 -3.38 -13.63 -18.33
CA THR A 151 -2.30 -14.10 -19.22
C THR A 151 -2.29 -15.62 -19.34
N SER A 152 -1.89 -16.13 -20.51
CA SER A 152 -1.81 -17.58 -20.76
C SER A 152 -0.62 -18.27 -20.09
N SER A 153 0.37 -17.49 -19.64
CA SER A 153 1.57 -17.97 -18.94
C SER A 153 1.61 -17.42 -17.51
N PRO A 154 2.21 -18.15 -16.54
CA PRO A 154 2.38 -17.66 -15.19
C PRO A 154 3.21 -16.37 -15.19
N PRO A 155 2.72 -15.28 -14.57
CA PRO A 155 3.44 -14.02 -14.57
C PRO A 155 4.73 -14.15 -13.76
N PRO A 156 5.77 -13.36 -14.09
CA PRO A 156 6.98 -13.32 -13.28
C PRO A 156 6.72 -12.58 -11.95
N ALA A 157 7.38 -13.02 -10.86
CA ALA A 157 7.24 -12.42 -9.53
C ALA A 157 7.54 -10.90 -9.48
N ILE A 158 8.32 -10.40 -10.45
CA ILE A 158 8.61 -8.98 -10.64
C ILE A 158 7.36 -8.12 -10.83
N LEU A 159 6.23 -8.68 -11.29
CA LEU A 159 5.00 -7.93 -11.44
C LEU A 159 4.46 -7.39 -10.11
N ALA A 160 4.66 -8.11 -9.00
CA ALA A 160 4.32 -7.60 -7.68
C ALA A 160 5.19 -6.37 -7.30
N ALA A 161 6.45 -6.31 -7.78
CA ALA A 161 7.30 -5.13 -7.63
C ALA A 161 6.83 -3.95 -8.50
N VAL A 162 6.35 -4.23 -9.72
CA VAL A 162 5.74 -3.21 -10.61
C VAL A 162 4.55 -2.54 -9.94
N PHE A 163 3.69 -3.34 -9.31
CA PHE A 163 2.57 -2.81 -8.54
C PHE A 163 3.04 -1.96 -7.36
N GLY A 164 4.02 -2.45 -6.60
CA GLY A 164 4.60 -1.72 -5.48
C GLY A 164 5.17 -0.36 -5.87
N ALA A 165 6.02 -0.34 -6.91
CA ALA A 165 6.65 0.88 -7.41
C ALA A 165 5.63 1.89 -7.95
N SER A 166 4.69 1.44 -8.78
CA SER A 166 3.62 2.31 -9.32
C SER A 166 2.71 2.87 -8.24
N ALA A 167 2.36 2.06 -7.23
CA ALA A 167 1.57 2.52 -6.09
C ALA A 167 2.33 3.52 -5.22
N ILE A 168 3.64 3.35 -5.00
CA ILE A 168 4.46 4.37 -4.31
C ILE A 168 4.43 5.69 -5.08
N ILE A 169 4.62 5.66 -6.40
CA ILE A 169 4.52 6.86 -7.24
C ILE A 169 3.14 7.53 -7.10
N GLY A 170 2.06 6.75 -7.19
CA GLY A 170 0.70 7.26 -6.98
C GLY A 170 0.43 7.79 -5.57
N ILE A 171 1.10 7.27 -4.55
CA ILE A 171 1.03 7.79 -3.18
C ILE A 171 1.75 9.13 -3.06
N LEU A 172 2.90 9.28 -3.73
CA LEU A 172 3.71 10.51 -3.71
C LEU A 172 3.04 11.64 -4.49
N THR A 173 2.13 11.33 -5.41
CA THR A 173 1.27 12.33 -6.06
C THR A 173 0.10 12.74 -5.16
N LEU A 174 0.41 13.46 -4.07
CA LEU A 174 -0.50 13.77 -2.97
C LEU A 174 -1.81 14.48 -3.39
N ILE A 175 -1.71 15.34 -4.40
CA ILE A 175 -2.81 16.20 -4.89
C ILE A 175 -3.62 15.51 -5.99
N ALA A 176 -3.07 14.49 -6.65
CA ALA A 176 -3.79 13.79 -7.71
C ALA A 176 -4.92 12.94 -7.09
N PRO A 177 -6.19 13.14 -7.50
CA PRO A 177 -7.32 12.38 -6.96
C PRO A 177 -7.10 10.87 -7.20
N GLY A 178 -6.96 10.11 -6.13
CA GLY A 178 -6.68 8.67 -6.18
C GLY A 178 -5.33 8.28 -6.82
N GLY A 179 -4.40 9.23 -6.98
CA GLY A 179 -3.15 9.01 -7.74
C GLY A 179 -3.35 8.93 -9.25
N LEU A 180 -4.46 9.50 -9.75
CA LEU A 180 -4.87 9.52 -11.14
C LEU A 180 -3.72 9.93 -12.08
N GLY A 181 -3.44 9.08 -13.06
CA GLY A 181 -2.46 9.32 -14.13
C GLY A 181 -1.05 8.91 -13.73
N ALA A 182 -0.60 9.24 -12.52
CA ALA A 182 0.76 8.93 -12.08
C ALA A 182 0.96 7.44 -11.81
N ARG A 183 0.01 6.81 -11.12
CA ARG A 183 0.09 5.37 -10.83
C ARG A 183 -0.01 4.54 -12.11
N GLU A 184 -1.00 4.85 -12.95
CA GLU A 184 -1.25 4.12 -14.19
C GLU A 184 -0.11 4.34 -15.19
N GLY A 185 0.35 5.58 -15.36
CA GLY A 185 1.48 5.91 -16.23
C GLY A 185 2.77 5.20 -15.79
N ALA A 186 3.05 5.16 -14.49
CA ALA A 186 4.18 4.41 -13.95
C ALA A 186 4.03 2.90 -14.19
N MET A 187 2.85 2.32 -13.94
CA MET A 187 2.60 0.90 -14.17
C MET A 187 2.77 0.52 -15.63
N VAL A 188 2.16 1.28 -16.55
CA VAL A 188 2.30 1.07 -18.01
C VAL A 188 3.77 1.15 -18.40
N SER A 189 4.48 2.21 -17.99
CA SER A 189 5.89 2.40 -18.34
C SER A 189 6.77 1.23 -17.87
N LEU A 190 6.56 0.75 -16.64
CA LEU A 190 7.29 -0.38 -16.08
C LEU A 190 6.97 -1.70 -16.82
N LEU A 191 5.71 -1.92 -17.21
CA LEU A 191 5.33 -3.10 -17.99
C LEU A 191 5.95 -3.07 -19.40
N LEU A 192 6.01 -1.91 -20.04
CA LEU A 192 6.69 -1.75 -21.34
C LEU A 192 8.19 -2.05 -21.25
N ILE A 193 8.85 -1.58 -20.18
CA ILE A 193 10.27 -1.91 -19.92
C ILE A 193 10.48 -3.42 -19.73
N LEU A 194 9.48 -4.12 -19.18
CA LEU A 194 9.49 -5.57 -19.03
C LEU A 194 9.12 -6.32 -20.32
N GLY A 195 8.83 -5.62 -21.42
CA GLY A 195 8.56 -6.20 -22.74
C GLY A 195 7.09 -6.54 -23.02
N TYR A 196 6.15 -6.07 -22.18
CA TYR A 196 4.73 -6.20 -22.49
C TYR A 196 4.34 -5.29 -23.65
N SER A 197 3.33 -5.71 -24.42
CA SER A 197 2.79 -4.87 -25.49
C SER A 197 2.09 -3.62 -24.92
N ASN A 198 1.99 -2.56 -25.73
CA ASN A 198 1.23 -1.35 -25.35
C ASN A 198 -0.21 -1.69 -24.97
N GLN A 199 -0.85 -2.61 -25.69
CA GLN A 199 -2.24 -3.01 -25.45
C GLN A 199 -2.37 -3.73 -24.11
N ASP A 200 -1.48 -4.69 -23.81
CA ASP A 200 -1.51 -5.44 -22.56
C ASP A 200 -1.19 -4.55 -21.36
N ALA A 201 -0.18 -3.68 -21.48
CA ALA A 201 0.23 -2.79 -20.40
C ALA A 201 -0.91 -1.84 -19.98
N ILE A 202 -1.61 -1.26 -20.96
CA ILE A 202 -2.78 -0.40 -20.71
C ILE A 202 -3.93 -1.21 -20.12
N ALA A 203 -4.24 -2.38 -20.68
CA ALA A 203 -5.32 -3.24 -20.19
C ALA A 203 -5.09 -3.66 -18.73
N ILE A 204 -3.88 -4.13 -18.40
CA ILE A 204 -3.49 -4.52 -17.04
C ILE A 204 -3.59 -3.33 -16.07
N ALA A 205 -3.13 -2.14 -16.46
CA ALA A 205 -3.20 -0.95 -15.61
C ALA A 205 -4.65 -0.55 -15.30
N ILE A 206 -5.54 -0.58 -16.29
CA ILE A 206 -6.97 -0.30 -16.12
C ILE A 206 -7.64 -1.37 -15.24
N LEU A 207 -7.38 -2.65 -15.52
CA LEU A 207 -7.91 -3.77 -14.73
C LEU A 207 -7.48 -3.68 -13.27
N ALA A 208 -6.21 -3.38 -13.01
CA ALA A 208 -5.68 -3.20 -11.66
C ALA A 208 -6.39 -2.07 -10.91
N ARG A 209 -6.77 -0.99 -11.62
CA ARG A 209 -7.52 0.12 -11.03
C ARG A 209 -8.94 -0.28 -10.65
N ILE A 210 -9.66 -0.93 -11.56
CA ILE A 210 -11.03 -1.41 -11.30
C ILE A 210 -11.01 -2.38 -10.12
N TRP A 211 -10.07 -3.32 -10.11
CA TRP A 211 -9.90 -4.28 -9.03
C TRP A 211 -9.60 -3.63 -7.68
N PHE A 212 -8.69 -2.65 -7.66
CA PHE A 212 -8.32 -1.91 -6.45
C PHE A 212 -9.52 -1.11 -5.93
N PHE A 213 -10.15 -0.32 -6.79
CA PHE A 213 -11.31 0.52 -6.41
C PHE A 213 -12.49 -0.32 -5.92
N THR A 214 -12.80 -1.44 -6.59
CA THR A 214 -13.87 -2.35 -6.18
C THR A 214 -13.62 -2.90 -4.77
N SER A 215 -12.37 -3.22 -4.45
CA SER A 215 -11.99 -3.67 -3.12
C SER A 215 -12.18 -2.56 -2.08
N GLU A 216 -11.82 -1.33 -2.40
CA GLU A 216 -11.98 -0.18 -1.50
C GLU A 216 -13.43 0.17 -1.25
N LEU A 217 -14.28 0.13 -2.29
CA LEU A 217 -15.71 0.33 -2.16
C LEU A 217 -16.33 -0.73 -1.25
N SER A 218 -15.94 -2.00 -1.43
CA SER A 218 -16.42 -3.11 -0.59
C SER A 218 -16.03 -2.91 0.88
N LEU A 219 -14.79 -2.48 1.13
CA LEU A 219 -14.28 -2.20 2.48
C LEU A 219 -14.96 -0.98 3.10
N PHE A 220 -15.19 0.07 2.33
CA PHE A 220 -15.95 1.25 2.77
C PHE A 220 -17.36 0.85 3.23
N ILE A 221 -18.09 0.07 2.42
CA ILE A 221 -19.43 -0.43 2.77
C ILE A 221 -19.39 -1.27 4.06
N SER A 222 -18.40 -2.15 4.19
CA SER A 222 -18.24 -2.96 5.40
C SER A 222 -17.97 -2.10 6.65
N ALA A 223 -17.15 -1.06 6.53
CA ALA A 223 -16.84 -0.15 7.63
C ALA A 223 -18.04 0.72 8.01
N LEU A 224 -18.81 1.17 7.01
CA LEU A 224 -20.07 1.88 7.21
C LEU A 224 -21.10 1.01 7.95
N THR A 225 -21.21 -0.26 7.57
CA THR A 225 -22.11 -1.22 8.23
C THR A 225 -21.71 -1.43 9.69
N ILE A 226 -20.41 -1.62 9.97
CA ILE A 226 -19.90 -1.75 11.34
C ILE A 226 -20.18 -0.48 12.15
N GLN A 227 -20.00 0.70 11.55
CA GLN A 227 -20.27 1.98 12.23
C GLN A 227 -21.76 2.14 12.56
N TYR A 228 -22.65 1.80 11.63
CA TYR A 228 -24.09 1.84 11.81
C TYR A 228 -24.54 0.90 12.94
N LEU A 229 -24.02 -0.33 12.97
CA LEU A 229 -24.36 -1.31 14.01
C LEU A 229 -23.85 -0.89 15.39
N LYS A 230 -22.71 -0.20 15.48
CA LYS A 230 -22.19 0.32 16.75
C LYS A 230 -22.95 1.55 17.26
N ARG A 231 -23.52 2.34 16.36
CA ARG A 231 -24.20 3.61 16.66
C ARG A 231 -25.46 3.74 15.80
N PRO A 232 -26.50 2.94 16.09
CA PRO A 232 -27.76 3.09 15.39
C PRO A 232 -28.23 4.55 15.55
N PRO A 233 -28.69 5.22 14.48
CA PRO A 233 -29.35 6.51 14.63
C PRO A 233 -30.50 6.30 15.62
N LEU A 234 -30.59 7.18 16.62
CA LEU A 234 -31.67 7.18 17.61
C LEU A 234 -33.00 7.07 16.85
N GLY A 235 -33.66 5.92 16.98
CA GLY A 235 -35.06 5.73 16.60
C GLY A 235 -35.96 6.32 17.66
#